data_AF-A0A9X2H0J3-F1
#
_entry.id   AF-A0A9X2H0J3-F1
#
_cell.length_a   1.000
_cell.length_b   1.000
_cell.length_c   1.000
_cell.angle_alpha   90.00
_cell.angle_beta   90.00
_cell.angle_gamma   90.00
#
_symmetry.space_group_name_H-M   'P 1'
#
loop_
_entity.id
_entity.type
_entity.pdbx_description
1 polymer ?
#
loop_
_entity_poly.entity_id
_entity_poly.type
_entity_poly.pdbx_seq_one_letter_code
_entity_poly.pdbx_strand_id
1 'polypeptide(L)'
;MAVILTGANRNDVTQLRPLLEAIPKVRGKRGRPRQRPDVVLADRGYDHDKYRALVRELQIRPLIARRGTEHGSGLGKQRWVVEQTFALLHAFRRLRIRWEVRADIHEAFLKLACALICWRRLTSLR
;
A
#
# COMPACT_ATOMS: atom_id res chain seq x y z
N MET A 1 0.01 -2.31 8.92
CA MET A 1 0.23 -2.11 7.47
C MET A 1 -0.17 -3.40 6.76
N ALA A 2 -0.80 -3.32 5.59
CA ALA A 2 -1.11 -4.48 4.75
C ALA A 2 -0.18 -4.49 3.53
N VAL A 3 0.30 -5.68 3.16
CA VAL A 3 1.20 -5.91 2.03
C VAL A 3 0.82 -7.25 1.39
N ILE A 4 0.93 -7.34 0.06
CA ILE A 4 0.70 -8.57 -0.71
C ILE A 4 1.92 -8.81 -1.57
N LEU A 5 2.45 -10.03 -1.54
CA LEU A 5 3.52 -10.48 -2.43
C LEU A 5 2.91 -11.11 -3.68
N THR A 6 3.31 -10.62 -4.86
CA THR A 6 2.94 -11.20 -6.14
C THR A 6 4.14 -11.72 -6.91
N GLY A 7 3.88 -12.63 -7.84
CA GLY A 7 4.86 -12.97 -8.87
C GLY A 7 5.02 -11.82 -9.86
N ALA A 8 6.22 -11.66 -10.43
CA ALA A 8 6.52 -10.56 -11.36
C ALA A 8 5.63 -10.51 -12.62
N ASN A 9 5.05 -11.65 -13.03
CA ASN A 9 4.14 -11.75 -14.17
C ASN A 9 2.66 -11.47 -13.80
N ARG A 10 2.38 -10.99 -12.59
CA ARG A 10 1.03 -10.61 -12.18
C ARG A 10 0.90 -9.10 -12.25
N ASN A 11 -0.12 -8.64 -12.96
CA ASN A 11 -0.45 -7.23 -13.00
C ASN A 11 -0.96 -6.79 -11.63
N ASP A 12 -0.26 -5.85 -10.98
CA ASP A 12 -0.59 -5.33 -9.65
C ASP A 12 -2.01 -4.78 -9.55
N VAL A 13 -2.56 -4.32 -10.67
CA VAL A 13 -3.91 -3.78 -10.74
C VAL A 13 -4.97 -4.83 -10.37
N THR A 14 -4.68 -6.12 -10.56
CA THR A 14 -5.55 -7.23 -10.10
C THR A 14 -5.56 -7.42 -8.58
N GLN A 15 -4.56 -6.90 -7.87
CA GLN A 15 -4.38 -7.08 -6.43
C GLN A 15 -4.97 -5.94 -5.60
N LEU A 16 -5.48 -4.89 -6.25
CA LEU A 16 -6.04 -3.74 -5.55
C LEU A 16 -7.12 -4.14 -4.54
N ARG A 17 -8.06 -5.00 -4.94
CA ARG A 17 -9.13 -5.46 -4.05
C ARG A 17 -8.61 -6.31 -2.90
N PRO A 18 -7.86 -7.41 -3.15
CA PRO A 18 -7.23 -8.17 -2.08
C PRO A 18 -6.45 -7.30 -1.09
N LEU A 19 -5.72 -6.29 -1.59
CA LEU A 19 -4.90 -5.41 -0.75
C LEU A 19 -5.75 -4.54 0.17
N LEU A 20 -6.84 -3.96 -0.34
CA LEU A 20 -7.74 -3.13 0.46
C LEU A 20 -8.52 -3.95 1.49
N GLU A 21 -8.89 -5.18 1.15
CA GLU A 21 -9.57 -6.10 2.06
C GLU A 21 -8.62 -6.67 3.13
N ALA A 22 -7.32 -6.78 2.84
CA ALA A 22 -6.29 -7.23 3.78
C ALA A 22 -5.91 -6.20 4.86
N ILE A 23 -6.46 -4.97 4.80
CA ILE A 23 -6.19 -3.94 5.82
C ILE A 23 -6.74 -4.43 7.17
N PRO A 24 -5.87 -4.65 8.18
CA PRO A 24 -6.33 -5.15 9.47
C PRO A 24 -7.19 -4.09 10.16
N LYS A 25 -8.06 -4.56 11.07
CA LYS A 25 -8.84 -3.65 11.93
C LYS A 25 -7.87 -2.77 12.72
N VAL A 26 -7.86 -1.46 12.44
CA VAL A 26 -7.03 -0.51 13.18
C VAL A 26 -7.82 -0.05 14.39
N ARG A 27 -7.35 -0.43 15.58
CA ARG A 27 -7.90 0.07 16.85
C ARG A 27 -7.55 1.55 16.98
N GLY A 28 -8.52 2.36 17.40
CA GLY A 28 -8.38 3.80 17.53
C GLY A 28 -9.30 4.35 18.60
N LYS A 29 -9.91 5.50 18.33
CA LYS A 29 -10.89 6.16 19.21
C LYS A 29 -12.07 5.21 19.53
N ARG A 30 -12.79 5.49 20.62
CA ARG A 30 -13.96 4.72 21.07
C ARG A 30 -14.98 4.57 19.92
N GLY A 31 -15.35 3.33 19.61
CA GLY A 31 -16.26 3.00 18.50
C GLY A 31 -15.83 1.75 17.73
N ARG A 32 -16.52 1.47 16.61
CA ARG A 32 -16.19 0.35 15.71
C ARG A 32 -14.78 0.56 15.12
N PRO A 33 -13.85 -0.41 15.24
CA PRO A 33 -12.51 -0.28 14.67
C PRO A 33 -12.55 0.05 13.19
N ARG A 34 -11.72 1.01 12.75
CA ARG A 34 -11.63 1.37 11.33
C ARG A 34 -11.00 0.22 10.56
N GLN A 35 -11.60 -0.13 9.43
CA GLN A 35 -11.13 -1.22 8.56
C GLN A 35 -10.78 -0.74 7.15
N ARG A 36 -11.24 0.45 6.77
CA ARG A 36 -11.06 1.00 5.43
C ARG A 36 -10.56 2.44 5.50
N PRO A 37 -9.61 2.81 4.63
CA PRO A 37 -9.16 4.20 4.52
C PRO A 37 -10.26 5.06 3.88
N ASP A 38 -10.25 6.36 4.16
CA ASP A 38 -11.18 7.30 3.50
C ASP A 38 -10.86 7.49 2.02
N VAL A 39 -9.57 7.34 1.68
CA VAL A 39 -9.01 7.67 0.37
C VAL A 39 -7.93 6.65 0.01
N VAL A 40 -7.89 6.26 -1.26
CA VAL A 40 -6.79 5.48 -1.85
C VAL A 40 -6.11 6.30 -2.93
N LEU A 41 -4.80 6.44 -2.80
CA LEU A 41 -3.92 7.04 -3.79
C LEU A 41 -3.36 5.94 -4.67
N ALA A 42 -3.47 6.09 -5.99
CA ALA A 42 -2.85 5.16 -6.94
C ALA A 42 -2.24 5.90 -8.14
N ASP A 43 -1.36 5.22 -8.86
CA ASP A 43 -0.70 5.79 -10.02
C ASP A 43 -1.59 5.81 -11.29
N ARG A 44 -1.05 6.32 -12.40
CA ARG A 44 -1.75 6.35 -13.70
C ARG A 44 -1.96 4.96 -14.31
N GLY A 45 -1.15 3.98 -13.94
CA GLY A 45 -1.32 2.58 -14.30
C GLY A 45 -2.68 2.03 -13.85
N TYR A 46 -3.23 2.52 -12.75
CA TYR A 46 -4.55 2.15 -12.22
C TYR A 46 -5.73 2.92 -12.86
N ASP A 47 -5.49 3.79 -13.85
CA ASP A 47 -6.53 4.60 -14.48
C ASP A 47 -7.45 3.80 -15.41
N HIS A 48 -8.33 3.00 -14.81
CA HIS A 48 -9.44 2.35 -15.49
C HIS A 48 -10.71 2.43 -14.63
N ASP A 49 -11.86 2.61 -15.28
CA ASP A 49 -13.14 2.78 -14.58
C ASP A 49 -13.51 1.60 -13.70
N LYS A 50 -13.14 0.38 -14.12
CA LYS A 50 -13.31 -0.85 -13.32
C LYS A 50 -12.71 -0.72 -11.92
N TYR A 51 -11.51 -0.14 -11.79
CA TYR A 51 -10.84 -0.02 -10.50
C TYR A 51 -11.39 1.15 -9.68
N ARG A 52 -11.81 2.23 -10.34
CA ARG A 52 -12.53 3.33 -9.67
C ARG A 52 -13.86 2.84 -9.09
N ALA A 53 -14.61 2.03 -9.84
CA ALA A 53 -15.84 1.41 -9.38
C ALA A 53 -15.59 0.49 -8.18
N LEU A 54 -14.59 -0.40 -8.28
CA LEU A 54 -14.21 -1.31 -7.20
C LEU A 54 -13.88 -0.59 -5.89
N VAL A 55 -13.10 0.49 -5.97
CA VAL A 55 -12.73 1.27 -4.77
C VAL A 55 -13.96 1.97 -4.17
N ARG A 56 -14.89 2.45 -5.01
CA ARG A 56 -16.16 3.04 -4.56
C ARG A 56 -17.12 2.02 -3.95
N GLU A 57 -17.17 0.79 -4.46
CA GLU A 57 -17.93 -0.31 -3.86
C GLU A 57 -17.46 -0.60 -2.43
N LEU A 58 -16.15 -0.46 -2.20
CA LEU A 58 -15.57 -0.56 -0.86
C LEU A 58 -15.83 0.69 0.01
N GLN A 59 -16.60 1.68 -0.47
CA GLN A 59 -16.85 2.97 0.19
C GLN A 59 -15.58 3.78 0.44
N ILE A 60 -14.59 3.63 -0.44
CA ILE A 60 -13.31 4.35 -0.38
C ILE A 60 -13.29 5.35 -1.54
N ARG A 61 -12.68 6.53 -1.34
CA ARG A 61 -12.54 7.52 -2.41
C ARG A 61 -11.31 7.23 -3.27
N PRO A 62 -11.45 6.97 -4.59
CA PRO A 62 -10.30 6.74 -5.46
C PRO A 62 -9.67 8.06 -5.92
N LEU A 63 -8.46 8.36 -5.43
CA LEU A 63 -7.58 9.40 -5.96
C LEU A 63 -6.54 8.77 -6.89
N ILE A 64 -7.00 8.39 -8.08
CA ILE A 64 -6.19 7.78 -9.14
C ILE A 64 -5.88 8.85 -10.19
N ALA A 65 -4.60 9.05 -10.50
CA ALA A 65 -4.17 9.98 -11.54
C ALA A 65 -4.73 9.55 -12.90
N ARG A 66 -5.26 10.49 -13.69
CA ARG A 66 -5.67 10.19 -15.07
C ARG A 66 -4.45 10.09 -16.00
N ARG A 67 -4.52 9.20 -16.99
CA ARG A 67 -3.56 9.16 -18.10
C ARG A 67 -3.77 10.36 -19.01
N GLY A 68 -2.68 10.88 -19.59
CA GLY A 68 -2.74 12.00 -20.54
C GLY A 68 -2.98 13.39 -19.94
N THR A 69 -3.14 13.54 -18.61
CA THR A 69 -3.23 14.86 -17.97
C THR A 69 -1.85 15.38 -17.58
N GLU A 70 -1.64 16.70 -17.60
CA GLU A 70 -0.40 17.33 -17.16
C GLU A 70 0.05 16.89 -15.77
N HIS A 71 1.36 16.92 -15.53
CA HIS A 71 1.95 16.58 -14.24
C HIS A 71 1.63 17.67 -13.20
N GLY A 72 0.48 17.55 -12.54
CA GLY A 72 0.14 18.37 -11.38
C GLY A 72 0.86 17.90 -10.11
N SER A 73 1.39 18.84 -9.32
CA SER A 73 2.10 18.60 -8.05
C SER A 73 1.25 17.99 -6.92
N GLY A 74 -0.06 17.81 -7.13
CA GLY A 74 -1.01 17.37 -6.11
C GLY A 74 -0.76 15.95 -5.60
N LEU A 75 -0.63 14.97 -6.50
CA LEU A 75 -0.29 13.60 -6.10
C LEU A 75 1.19 13.45 -5.75
N GLY A 76 2.11 14.26 -6.29
CA GLY A 76 3.54 14.19 -5.97
C GLY A 76 3.81 14.43 -4.47
N LYS A 77 3.18 15.44 -3.88
CA LYS A 77 3.26 15.70 -2.42
C LYS A 77 2.69 14.56 -1.57
N GLN A 78 1.63 13.90 -2.06
CA GLN A 78 0.97 12.81 -1.34
C GLN A 78 1.66 11.44 -1.56
N ARG A 79 2.32 11.25 -2.71
CA ARG A 79 3.07 10.05 -3.09
C ARG A 79 4.36 9.88 -2.31
N TRP A 80 4.96 10.97 -1.82
CA TRP A 80 6.15 10.91 -0.99
C TRP A 80 6.02 9.90 0.16
N VAL A 81 4.83 9.75 0.78
CA VAL A 81 4.61 8.77 1.86
C VAL A 81 4.75 7.33 1.35
N VAL A 82 4.29 7.05 0.14
CA VAL A 82 4.41 5.73 -0.50
C VAL A 82 5.87 5.45 -0.85
N GLU A 83 6.53 6.40 -1.51
CA GLU A 83 7.95 6.31 -1.88
C GLU A 83 8.85 6.16 -0.65
N GLN A 84 8.60 6.92 0.41
CA GLN A 84 9.27 6.80 1.69
C GLN A 84 9.06 5.41 2.30
N THR A 85 7.86 4.83 2.19
CA THR A 85 7.59 3.48 2.70
C THR A 85 8.39 2.43 1.94
N PHE A 86 8.48 2.54 0.61
CA PHE A 86 9.36 1.67 -0.19
C PHE A 86 10.83 1.86 0.15
N ALA A 87 11.30 3.09 0.35
CA ALA A 87 12.67 3.37 0.78
C ALA A 87 12.99 2.73 2.14
N LEU A 88 12.06 2.80 3.11
CA LEU A 88 12.20 2.16 4.41
C LEU A 88 12.23 0.63 4.30
N LEU A 89 11.42 0.04 3.42
CA LEU A 89 11.47 -1.40 3.14
C LEU A 89 12.81 -1.81 2.52
N HIS A 90 13.32 -1.03 1.56
CA HIS A 90 14.62 -1.28 0.93
C HIS A 90 15.83 -0.96 1.82
N ALA A 91 15.65 -0.23 2.92
CA ALA A 91 16.70 -0.08 3.93
C ALA A 91 17.06 -1.43 4.59
N PHE A 92 16.12 -2.39 4.62
CA PHE A 92 16.40 -3.76 4.99
C PHE A 92 17.07 -4.47 3.80
N ARG A 93 18.39 -4.69 3.86
CA ARG A 93 19.18 -5.25 2.75
C ARG A 93 18.62 -6.53 2.15
N ARG A 94 18.04 -7.43 2.97
CA ARG A 94 17.39 -8.69 2.52
C ARG A 94 16.12 -8.47 1.69
N LEU A 95 15.49 -7.30 1.78
CA LEU A 95 14.31 -6.92 0.98
C LEU A 95 14.67 -6.03 -0.22
N ARG A 96 15.86 -5.39 -0.22
CA ARG A 96 16.33 -4.60 -1.37
C ARG A 96 16.60 -5.49 -2.57
N ILE A 97 17.29 -6.60 -2.35
CA ILE A 97 17.55 -7.62 -3.35
C ILE A 97 16.90 -8.90 -2.84
N ARG A 98 16.04 -9.50 -3.67
CA ARG A 98 15.38 -10.76 -3.32
C ARG A 98 16.37 -11.91 -3.47
N TRP A 99 17.03 -12.26 -2.37
CA TRP A 99 17.90 -13.45 -2.28
C TRP A 99 17.12 -14.73 -2.00
N GLU A 100 15.93 -14.61 -1.41
CA GLU A 100 15.13 -15.75 -0.99
C GLU A 100 14.47 -16.42 -2.20
N VAL A 101 14.81 -17.69 -2.42
CA VAL A 101 14.22 -18.53 -3.47
C VAL A 101 12.74 -18.75 -3.19
N ARG A 102 12.39 -19.06 -1.93
CA ARG A 102 11.01 -19.33 -1.53
C ARG A 102 10.24 -18.05 -1.23
N ALA A 103 9.02 -17.97 -1.75
CA ALA A 103 8.16 -16.79 -1.61
C ALA A 103 7.66 -16.59 -0.17
N ASP A 104 7.40 -17.67 0.57
CA ASP A 104 6.94 -17.62 1.96
C ASP A 104 7.97 -17.00 2.91
N ILE A 105 9.25 -17.34 2.73
CA ILE A 105 10.36 -16.74 3.48
C ILE A 105 10.47 -15.24 3.17
N HIS A 106 10.39 -14.87 1.89
CA HIS A 106 10.41 -13.46 1.50
C HIS A 106 9.22 -12.68 2.07
N GLU A 107 8.02 -13.26 2.03
CA GLU A 107 6.81 -12.68 2.60
C GLU A 107 6.92 -12.52 4.12
N ALA A 108 7.52 -13.48 4.82
CA ALA A 108 7.77 -13.37 6.26
C ALA A 108 8.70 -12.20 6.59
N PHE A 109 9.81 -12.05 5.87
CA PHE A 109 10.70 -10.89 6.03
C PHE A 109 10.01 -9.56 5.71
N LEU A 110 9.18 -9.55 4.66
CA LEU A 110 8.40 -8.37 4.30
C LEU A 110 7.46 -7.98 5.43
N LYS A 111 6.68 -8.92 5.98
CA LYS A 111 5.78 -8.68 7.12
C LYS A 111 6.54 -8.24 8.38
N LEU A 112 7.71 -8.82 8.66
CA LEU A 112 8.55 -8.41 9.78
C LEU A 112 9.04 -6.97 9.64
N ALA A 113 9.55 -6.59 8.46
CA ALA A 113 9.95 -5.21 8.18
C ALA A 113 8.78 -4.24 8.32
N CYS A 114 7.59 -4.63 7.84
CA CYS A 114 6.37 -3.85 8.01
C CYS A 114 6.05 -3.60 9.49
N ALA A 115 6.13 -4.64 10.33
CA ALA A 115 5.91 -4.53 11.76
C ALA A 115 6.91 -3.59 12.43
N LEU A 116 8.20 -3.71 12.09
CA LEU A 116 9.26 -2.84 12.62
C LEU A 116 9.10 -1.37 12.22
N ILE A 117 8.72 -1.09 10.96
CA ILE A 117 8.43 0.27 10.50
C ILE A 117 7.24 0.86 11.26
N CYS A 118 6.14 0.10 11.39
CA CYS A 118 4.98 0.53 12.16
C CYS A 118 5.34 0.79 13.63
N TRP A 119 6.10 -0.11 14.26
CA TRP A 119 6.55 0.04 15.64
C TRP A 119 7.35 1.33 15.84
N ARG A 120 8.38 1.56 15.00
CA ARG A 120 9.23 2.77 15.08
C ARG A 120 8.43 4.06 14.93
N ARG A 121 7.44 4.09 14.02
CA ARG A 121 6.55 5.24 13.85
C ARG A 121 5.65 5.47 15.05
N LEU A 122 5.12 4.40 15.65
CA LEU A 122 4.28 4.52 16.83
C LEU A 122 5.07 5.00 18.05
N THR A 123 6.31 4.52 18.21
CA THR A 123 7.19 4.96 19.29
C THR A 123 7.69 6.39 19.12
N SER A 124 7.87 6.88 17.89
CA SER A 124 8.27 8.28 17.64
C SER A 124 7.12 9.29 17.78
N LEU A 125 5.87 8.81 17.85
CA LEU A 125 4.68 9.64 18.06
C LEU A 125 4.32 9.79 19.55
N ARG A 126 5.01 9.05 20.43
CA ARG A 126 4.98 9.25 21.88
C ARG A 126 6.09 10.19 22.29
#